data_AF-A0ABD3Q2Q0-F1
#
_entry.id   AF-A0ABD3Q2Q0-F1
#
_cell.length_a   1.000
_cell.length_b   1.000
_cell.length_c   1.000
_cell.angle_alpha   90.00
_cell.angle_beta   90.00
_cell.angle_gamma   90.00
#
_symmetry.space_group_name_H-M   'P 1'
#
loop_
_entity.id
_entity.type
_entity.pdbx_description
1 polymer ?
#
loop_
_entity_poly.entity_id
_entity_poly.type
_entity_poly.pdbx_seq_one_letter_code
_entity_poly.pdbx_strand_id
1 'polypeptide(L)'
;MFICRILWAALLLLVAHANSVEPPVVEGYYALGRGSCQDADGRMYSYLQRTIEFPNAETCGKQECERFGGLQQYRGFEYSVTKRCTCVFDAEKAPPPPVPTDTAKPEYVSKMDNGVGPIAGTSSTPGATCYRFEKNSATMAGAIYKAIFIASATVYMML
;
A
#
# COMPACT_ATOMS: atom_id res chain seq x y z
N MET A 1 45.62 -2.55 13.97
CA MET A 1 44.69 -1.45 13.58
C MET A 1 43.74 -1.85 12.42
N PHE A 2 43.33 -3.12 12.30
CA PHE A 2 42.48 -3.61 11.19
C PHE A 2 41.07 -4.07 11.65
N ILE A 3 40.88 -4.35 12.93
CA ILE A 3 39.64 -4.94 13.47
C ILE A 3 38.50 -3.90 13.58
N CYS A 4 38.83 -2.61 13.73
CA CYS A 4 37.83 -1.54 13.91
C CYS A 4 37.04 -1.19 12.62
N ARG A 5 37.62 -1.41 11.43
CA ARG A 5 36.95 -1.10 10.15
C ARG A 5 35.91 -2.13 9.72
N ILE A 6 36.06 -3.40 10.13
CA ILE A 6 35.14 -4.48 9.77
C ILE A 6 33.83 -4.38 10.59
N LEU A 7 33.93 -3.97 11.85
CA LEU A 7 32.78 -3.75 12.74
C LEU A 7 31.85 -2.63 12.24
N TRP A 8 32.38 -1.58 11.63
CA TRP A 8 31.58 -0.49 11.06
C TRP A 8 30.80 -0.91 9.81
N ALA A 9 31.41 -1.71 8.93
CA ALA A 9 30.73 -2.22 7.73
C ALA A 9 29.60 -3.20 8.09
N ALA A 10 29.83 -4.08 9.07
CA ALA A 10 28.79 -5.00 9.55
C ALA A 10 27.61 -4.26 10.20
N LEU A 11 27.87 -3.19 10.96
CA LEU A 11 26.81 -2.37 11.56
C LEU A 11 25.98 -1.63 10.49
N LEU A 12 26.61 -1.05 9.47
CA LEU A 12 25.91 -0.38 8.36
C LEU A 12 25.07 -1.38 7.51
N LEU A 13 25.56 -2.60 7.30
CA LEU A 13 24.80 -3.65 6.63
C LEU A 13 23.63 -4.16 7.48
N LEU A 14 23.74 -4.23 8.81
CA LEU A 14 22.64 -4.64 9.69
C LEU A 14 21.47 -3.63 9.71
N VAL A 15 21.72 -2.33 9.54
CA VAL A 15 20.63 -1.32 9.46
C VAL A 15 19.85 -1.43 8.13
N ALA A 16 20.52 -1.83 7.04
CA ALA A 16 19.89 -1.91 5.72
C ALA A 16 18.86 -3.05 5.58
N HIS A 17 19.02 -4.16 6.32
CA HIS A 17 18.16 -5.35 6.17
C HIS A 17 16.91 -5.33 7.08
N ALA A 18 16.81 -4.38 8.02
CA ALA A 18 15.74 -4.38 9.02
C ALA A 18 14.37 -3.88 8.49
N ASN A 19 14.25 -3.45 7.23
CA ASN A 19 13.05 -2.74 6.75
C ASN A 19 12.43 -3.25 5.44
N SER A 20 12.91 -4.35 4.85
CA SER A 20 12.30 -4.91 3.63
C SER A 20 11.45 -6.14 3.94
N VAL A 21 10.45 -5.98 4.81
CA VAL A 21 9.33 -6.92 4.82
C VAL A 21 8.42 -6.48 3.68
N GLU A 22 8.40 -7.24 2.59
CA GLU A 22 7.45 -7.00 1.51
C GLU A 22 6.02 -7.07 2.07
N PRO A 23 5.16 -6.11 1.75
CA PRO A 23 3.78 -6.13 2.22
C PRO A 23 3.05 -7.36 1.68
N PRO A 24 2.15 -7.97 2.47
CA PRO A 24 1.39 -9.14 2.05
C PRO A 24 0.57 -8.83 0.79
N VAL A 25 0.52 -9.77 -0.15
CA VAL A 25 -0.29 -9.63 -1.35
C VAL A 25 -1.77 -9.71 -0.97
N VAL A 26 -2.58 -8.78 -1.49
CA VAL A 26 -4.03 -8.78 -1.31
C VAL A 26 -4.67 -8.75 -2.69
N GLU A 27 -5.47 -9.76 -3.01
CA GLU A 27 -6.09 -9.90 -4.34
C GLU A 27 -6.95 -8.68 -4.71
N GLY A 28 -6.80 -8.17 -5.93
CA GLY A 28 -7.49 -6.96 -6.41
C GLY A 28 -6.86 -5.65 -5.93
N TYR A 29 -5.71 -5.72 -5.25
CA TYR A 29 -4.97 -4.57 -4.78
C TYR A 29 -3.48 -4.66 -5.09
N TYR A 30 -2.89 -3.51 -5.40
CA TYR A 30 -1.46 -3.37 -5.56
C TYR A 30 -0.85 -2.76 -4.30
N ALA A 31 0.08 -3.47 -3.65
CA ALA A 31 0.77 -2.98 -2.47
C ALA A 31 1.88 -1.99 -2.87
N LEU A 32 1.76 -0.74 -2.44
CA LEU A 32 2.74 0.33 -2.73
C LEU A 32 3.84 0.42 -1.67
N GLY A 33 3.64 -0.23 -0.53
CA GLY A 33 4.61 -0.29 0.56
C GLY A 33 4.25 0.60 1.75
N ARG A 34 5.27 0.94 2.54
CA ARG A 34 5.12 1.61 3.83
C ARG A 34 4.69 3.06 3.68
N GLY A 35 3.84 3.52 4.58
CA GLY A 35 3.32 4.88 4.60
C GLY A 35 1.86 4.94 4.17
N SER A 36 1.25 6.07 4.47
CA SER A 36 -0.10 6.38 4.03
C SER A 36 -0.13 6.71 2.54
N CYS A 37 -1.25 6.42 1.90
CA CYS A 37 -1.47 6.61 0.48
C CYS A 37 -1.49 8.09 0.11
N GLN A 38 -0.78 8.44 -0.97
CA GLN A 38 -0.70 9.80 -1.48
C GLN A 38 -1.00 9.88 -2.98
N ASP A 39 -1.56 11.01 -3.39
CA ASP A 39 -1.70 11.36 -4.80
C ASP A 39 -0.35 11.81 -5.41
N ALA A 40 -0.38 12.21 -6.69
CA ALA A 40 0.83 12.64 -7.40
C ALA A 40 1.47 13.91 -6.81
N ASP A 41 0.70 14.72 -6.08
CA ASP A 41 1.16 15.96 -5.44
C ASP A 41 1.60 15.71 -3.97
N GLY A 42 1.59 14.45 -3.51
CA GLY A 42 1.93 14.10 -2.13
C GLY A 42 0.82 14.37 -1.11
N ARG A 43 -0.42 14.63 -1.57
CA ARG A 43 -1.56 14.91 -0.69
C ARG A 43 -2.21 13.63 -0.21
N MET A 44 -2.73 13.68 1.01
CA MET A 44 -3.41 12.57 1.68
C MET A 44 -4.86 12.47 1.21
N TYR A 45 -5.36 11.25 1.09
CA TYR A 45 -6.77 10.99 0.73
C TYR A 45 -7.71 11.17 1.92
N SER A 46 -8.97 11.47 1.64
CA SER A 46 -10.04 11.38 2.63
C SER A 46 -10.25 9.93 3.03
N TYR A 47 -10.66 9.64 4.26
CA TYR A 47 -10.74 8.26 4.72
C TYR A 47 -11.90 7.94 5.67
N LEU A 48 -12.22 6.64 5.70
CA LEU A 48 -12.98 5.98 6.76
C LEU A 48 -12.13 4.89 7.41
N GLN A 49 -11.86 5.04 8.70
CA GLN A 49 -11.06 4.12 9.49
C GLN A 49 -11.93 3.38 10.51
N ARG A 50 -11.82 2.05 10.57
CA ARG A 50 -12.45 1.24 11.61
C ARG A 50 -11.78 1.46 12.96
N THR A 51 -12.59 1.58 14.01
CA THR A 51 -12.13 1.63 15.41
C THR A 51 -11.95 0.25 16.05
N ILE A 52 -12.13 -0.82 15.28
CA ILE A 52 -11.84 -2.21 15.66
C ILE A 52 -10.55 -2.71 14.96
N GLU A 53 -9.98 -3.80 15.45
CA GLU A 53 -8.79 -4.41 14.85
C GLU A 53 -9.18 -5.45 13.80
N PHE A 54 -8.37 -5.55 12.76
CA PHE A 54 -8.48 -6.55 11.69
C PHE A 54 -7.30 -7.50 11.76
N PRO A 55 -7.50 -8.82 11.58
CA PRO A 55 -6.44 -9.79 11.76
C PRO A 55 -5.29 -9.62 10.74
N ASN A 56 -5.59 -9.12 9.53
CA ASN A 56 -4.60 -8.89 8.48
C ASN A 56 -5.09 -7.88 7.43
N ALA A 57 -4.19 -7.49 6.51
CA ALA A 57 -4.50 -6.59 5.40
C ALA A 57 -5.54 -7.17 4.42
N GLU A 58 -5.57 -8.50 4.26
CA GLU A 58 -6.51 -9.17 3.36
C GLU A 58 -7.95 -9.02 3.82
N THR A 59 -8.23 -9.28 5.10
CA THR A 59 -9.56 -9.04 5.70
C THR A 59 -9.95 -7.57 5.66
N CYS A 60 -9.00 -6.65 5.86
CA CYS A 60 -9.25 -5.22 5.68
C CYS A 60 -9.66 -4.87 4.23
N GLY A 61 -8.87 -5.31 3.24
CA GLY A 61 -9.13 -5.01 1.84
C GLY A 61 -10.41 -5.65 1.31
N LYS A 62 -10.59 -6.96 1.55
CA LYS A 62 -11.68 -7.78 0.99
C LYS A 62 -13.00 -7.66 1.74
N GLN A 63 -12.97 -7.69 3.07
CA GLN A 63 -14.21 -7.75 3.85
C GLN A 63 -14.72 -6.36 4.22
N GLU A 64 -13.83 -5.37 4.39
CA GLU A 64 -14.21 -4.02 4.80
C GLU A 64 -14.25 -3.03 3.64
N CYS A 65 -13.16 -2.90 2.87
CA CYS A 65 -13.05 -1.82 1.89
C CYS A 65 -13.54 -2.17 0.49
N GLU A 66 -13.56 -3.44 0.08
CA GLU A 66 -14.01 -3.88 -1.26
C GLU A 66 -15.49 -3.56 -1.52
N ARG A 67 -16.31 -3.43 -0.47
CA ARG A 67 -17.71 -2.96 -0.59
C ARG A 67 -17.81 -1.57 -1.23
N PHE A 68 -16.73 -0.79 -1.21
CA PHE A 68 -16.63 0.52 -1.86
C PHE A 68 -16.04 0.45 -3.28
N GLY A 69 -15.65 -0.74 -3.78
CA GLY A 69 -15.02 -0.94 -5.09
C GLY A 69 -15.82 -0.40 -6.28
N GLY A 70 -17.16 -0.35 -6.16
CA GLY A 70 -18.04 0.23 -7.16
C GLY A 70 -18.10 1.77 -7.16
N LEU A 71 -17.59 2.43 -6.12
CA LEU A 71 -17.62 3.88 -5.99
C LEU A 71 -16.52 4.54 -6.83
N GLN A 72 -16.87 5.56 -7.59
CA GLN A 72 -15.89 6.24 -8.45
C GLN A 72 -14.79 6.94 -7.67
N GLN A 73 -15.09 7.38 -6.45
CA GLN A 73 -14.16 8.04 -5.54
C GLN A 73 -13.26 7.09 -4.74
N TYR A 74 -13.54 5.78 -4.73
CA TYR A 74 -12.74 4.82 -3.96
C TYR A 74 -11.39 4.59 -4.63
N ARG A 75 -10.33 4.51 -3.82
CA ARG A 75 -8.94 4.45 -4.30
C ARG A 75 -8.15 3.27 -3.76
N GLY A 76 -8.53 2.71 -2.62
CA GLY A 76 -7.78 1.65 -1.98
C GLY A 76 -7.96 1.66 -0.47
N PHE A 77 -7.00 1.07 0.24
CA PHE A 77 -6.99 1.05 1.69
C PHE A 77 -5.58 1.15 2.26
N GLU A 78 -5.52 1.49 3.54
CA GLU A 78 -4.34 1.41 4.38
C GLU A 78 -4.57 0.40 5.50
N TYR A 79 -3.56 -0.41 5.78
CA TYR A 79 -3.55 -1.30 6.94
C TYR A 79 -2.47 -0.86 7.91
N SER A 80 -2.89 -0.45 9.11
CA SER A 80 -1.99 0.07 10.13
C SER A 80 -1.24 -1.04 10.87
N VAL A 81 -0.08 -0.70 11.43
CA VAL A 81 0.67 -1.61 12.32
C VAL A 81 -0.09 -1.93 13.61
N THR A 82 -1.04 -1.08 13.98
CA THR A 82 -2.00 -1.30 15.08
C THR A 82 -3.26 -2.00 14.61
N LYS A 83 -3.20 -2.70 13.46
CA LYS A 83 -4.28 -3.52 12.91
C LYS A 83 -5.57 -2.76 12.57
N ARG A 84 -5.50 -1.45 12.32
CA ARG A 84 -6.65 -0.66 11.88
C ARG A 84 -6.78 -0.72 10.37
N CYS A 85 -8.03 -0.76 9.91
CA CYS A 85 -8.38 -0.74 8.51
C CYS A 85 -8.88 0.65 8.13
N THR A 86 -8.27 1.25 7.11
CA THR A 86 -8.61 2.61 6.65
C THR A 86 -8.90 2.57 5.15
N CYS A 87 -10.15 2.75 4.75
CA CYS A 87 -10.52 2.86 3.35
C CYS A 87 -10.32 4.30 2.87
N VAL A 88 -9.67 4.49 1.72
CA VAL A 88 -9.30 5.81 1.21
C VAL A 88 -10.09 6.21 -0.04
N PHE A 89 -10.43 7.50 -0.11
CA PHE A 89 -11.31 8.10 -1.09
C PHE A 89 -10.75 9.45 -1.58
N ASP A 90 -11.12 9.83 -2.79
CA ASP A 90 -10.87 11.19 -3.31
C ASP A 90 -11.35 12.28 -2.33
N ALA A 91 -10.75 13.45 -2.48
CA ALA A 91 -11.00 14.63 -1.68
C ALA A 91 -12.49 14.90 -1.44
N GLU A 92 -12.85 15.01 -0.16
CA GLU A 92 -14.20 15.32 0.32
C GLU A 92 -15.30 14.36 -0.16
N LYS A 93 -14.92 13.19 -0.69
CA LYS A 93 -15.85 12.19 -1.24
C LYS A 93 -15.92 10.91 -0.42
N ALA A 94 -15.27 10.87 0.75
CA ALA A 94 -15.47 9.76 1.67
C ALA A 94 -16.96 9.70 2.06
N PRO A 95 -17.61 8.53 1.94
CA PRO A 95 -19.01 8.41 2.37
C PRO A 95 -19.11 8.73 3.86
N PRO A 96 -20.26 9.23 4.33
CA PRO A 96 -20.45 9.43 5.76
C PRO A 96 -20.27 8.08 6.49
N PRO A 97 -19.69 8.06 7.69
CA PRO A 97 -19.68 6.85 8.49
C PRO A 97 -21.12 6.39 8.72
N PRO A 98 -21.37 5.06 8.80
CA PRO A 98 -22.67 4.55 9.24
C PRO A 98 -23.11 5.25 10.53
N VAL A 99 -24.39 5.59 10.63
CA VAL A 99 -24.93 6.27 11.83
C VAL A 99 -24.58 5.42 13.05
N PRO A 100 -23.79 5.94 14.01
CA PRO A 100 -23.37 5.14 15.15
C PRO A 100 -24.57 4.77 16.01
N THR A 101 -24.64 3.52 16.43
CA THR A 101 -25.57 3.06 17.47
C THR A 101 -25.23 3.67 18.82
N ASP A 102 -23.95 4.03 19.04
CA ASP A 102 -23.43 4.71 20.23
C ASP A 102 -22.41 5.79 19.82
N THR A 103 -22.73 7.06 20.05
CA THR A 103 -21.85 8.19 19.74
C THR A 103 -20.61 8.26 20.64
N ALA A 104 -20.62 7.61 21.81
CA ALA A 104 -19.46 7.55 22.70
C ALA A 104 -18.42 6.50 22.24
N LYS A 105 -18.81 5.57 21.37
CA LYS A 105 -17.95 4.51 20.82
C LYS A 105 -18.21 4.35 19.32
N PRO A 106 -17.79 5.32 18.50
CA PRO A 106 -18.03 5.26 17.07
C PRO A 106 -17.30 4.05 16.46
N GLU A 107 -17.96 3.35 15.55
CA GLU A 107 -17.36 2.23 14.81
C GLU A 107 -16.33 2.70 13.76
N TYR A 108 -16.43 3.97 13.37
CA TYR A 108 -15.63 4.62 12.35
C TYR A 108 -15.09 5.97 12.82
N VAL A 109 -13.85 6.25 12.44
CA VAL A 109 -13.26 7.59 12.45
C VAL A 109 -13.07 8.02 11.02
N SER A 110 -13.50 9.23 10.69
CA SER A 110 -13.39 9.78 9.34
C SER A 110 -12.57 11.07 9.35
N LYS A 111 -11.83 11.32 8.28
CA LYS A 111 -11.21 12.62 8.02
C LYS A 111 -11.34 12.97 6.55
N MET A 112 -11.63 14.24 6.29
CA MET A 112 -11.59 14.80 4.94
C MET A 112 -10.23 15.43 4.71
N ASP A 113 -9.57 15.03 3.63
CA ASP A 113 -8.30 15.55 3.14
C ASP A 113 -8.40 15.79 1.62
N ASN A 114 -7.35 16.36 1.02
CA ASN A 114 -7.40 16.96 -0.33
C ASN A 114 -6.77 16.11 -1.46
N GLY A 115 -6.46 14.84 -1.20
CA GLY A 115 -5.87 13.93 -2.17
C GLY A 115 -6.87 13.54 -3.27
N VAL A 116 -6.43 13.56 -4.53
CA VAL A 116 -7.31 13.31 -5.68
C VAL A 116 -6.68 12.41 -6.73
N GLY A 117 -7.53 11.63 -7.40
CA GLY A 117 -7.11 10.81 -8.53
C GLY A 117 -6.45 9.50 -8.08
N PRO A 118 -5.62 8.88 -8.92
CA PRO A 118 -5.01 7.59 -8.59
C PRO A 118 -3.93 7.72 -7.52
N ILE A 119 -3.81 6.69 -6.66
CA ILE A 119 -2.72 6.61 -5.70
C ILE A 119 -1.40 6.47 -6.46
N ALA A 120 -0.51 7.45 -6.27
CA ALA A 120 0.74 7.58 -6.98
C ALA A 120 1.96 7.21 -6.12
N GLY A 121 1.82 7.27 -4.79
CA GLY A 121 2.91 6.94 -3.88
C GLY A 121 2.46 6.82 -2.43
N THR A 122 3.45 6.80 -1.53
CA THR A 122 3.23 6.73 -0.09
C THR A 122 4.05 7.79 0.64
N SER A 123 3.61 8.15 1.85
CA SER A 123 4.34 9.07 2.71
C SER A 123 5.68 8.52 3.23
N SER A 124 6.01 7.25 2.94
CA SER A 124 7.17 6.52 3.48
C SER A 124 7.26 6.49 5.02
N THR A 125 6.23 7.00 5.71
CA THR A 125 6.24 7.16 7.17
C THR A 125 5.83 5.84 7.82
N PRO A 126 6.55 5.37 8.85
CA PRO A 126 6.12 4.26 9.67
C PRO A 126 4.69 4.42 10.21
N GLY A 127 3.85 3.39 10.06
CA GLY A 127 2.55 3.36 10.74
C GLY A 127 1.46 2.62 9.96
N ALA A 128 1.57 2.60 8.64
CA ALA A 128 0.63 1.89 7.77
C ALA A 128 1.31 1.35 6.51
N THR A 129 0.59 0.48 5.81
CA THR A 129 0.93 0.01 4.47
C THR A 129 -0.20 0.42 3.51
N CYS A 130 0.17 1.01 2.38
CA CYS A 130 -0.78 1.48 1.38
C CYS A 130 -1.05 0.41 0.31
N TYR A 131 -2.33 0.21 -0.01
CA TYR A 131 -2.82 -0.71 -1.03
C TYR A 131 -3.74 0.03 -1.99
N ARG A 132 -3.39 0.05 -3.27
CA ARG A 132 -4.18 0.69 -4.33
C ARG A 132 -5.18 -0.29 -4.92
N PHE A 133 -6.43 0.13 -5.05
CA PHE A 133 -7.49 -0.67 -5.65
C PHE A 133 -7.31 -0.76 -7.18
N GLU A 134 -7.40 -1.98 -7.72
CA GLU A 134 -7.46 -2.21 -9.15
C GLU A 134 -8.92 -2.35 -9.59
N LYS A 135 -9.45 -1.36 -10.33
CA LYS A 135 -10.76 -1.51 -10.96
C LYS A 135 -10.67 -2.59 -12.05
N ASN A 136 -11.07 -3.82 -11.71
CA ASN A 136 -11.25 -4.95 -12.63
C ASN A 136 -10.05 -5.28 -13.54
N SER A 137 -8.95 -5.78 -12.99
CA SER A 137 -7.94 -6.51 -13.77
C SER A 137 -8.19 -8.02 -13.70
N ALA A 138 -9.35 -8.47 -14.19
CA ALA A 138 -9.44 -9.78 -14.84
C ALA A 138 -8.71 -9.71 -16.20
N THR A 139 -7.45 -9.28 -16.19
CA THR A 139 -6.59 -9.13 -17.35
C THR A 139 -5.18 -9.53 -16.91
N MET A 140 -4.98 -10.85 -16.81
CA MET A 140 -3.70 -11.51 -17.12
C MET A 140 -2.44 -10.89 -16.49
N ALA A 141 -2.26 -11.00 -15.18
CA ALA A 141 -0.94 -10.88 -14.54
C ALA A 141 -0.38 -12.25 -14.07
N GLY A 142 -0.98 -13.34 -14.55
CA GLY A 142 -0.35 -14.66 -14.57
C GLY A 142 0.53 -14.78 -15.81
N ALA A 143 1.83 -14.95 -15.59
CA ALA A 143 2.88 -15.17 -16.58
C ALA A 143 3.25 -13.97 -17.46
N ILE A 144 4.41 -13.36 -17.18
CA ILE A 144 5.58 -13.17 -18.08
C ILE A 144 6.49 -12.14 -17.37
N TYR A 145 7.21 -12.59 -16.34
CA TYR A 145 8.42 -11.91 -15.84
C TYR A 145 9.57 -12.91 -15.80
N LYS A 146 9.82 -13.59 -16.92
CA LYS A 146 11.11 -14.19 -17.27
C LYS A 146 11.25 -14.19 -18.80
N ALA A 147 11.23 -13.00 -19.40
CA ALA A 147 11.84 -12.84 -20.71
C ALA A 147 13.36 -12.86 -20.51
N ILE A 148 13.92 -14.02 -20.82
CA ILE A 148 15.33 -14.35 -20.82
C ILE A 148 16.06 -13.40 -21.77
N PHE A 149 16.88 -12.48 -21.25
CA PHE A 149 17.93 -11.82 -22.03
C PHE A 149 19.05 -12.84 -22.27
N ILE A 150 18.92 -13.67 -23.30
CA ILE A 150 20.10 -14.26 -23.96
C ILE A 150 20.32 -13.43 -25.22
N ALA A 151 21.03 -12.32 -25.05
CA ALA A 151 21.65 -11.64 -26.18
C ALA A 151 22.80 -12.52 -26.66
N SER A 152 22.61 -13.09 -27.85
CA SER A 152 23.58 -13.89 -28.59
C SER A 152 24.82 -13.07 -28.94
N ALA A 153 25.94 -13.32 -28.26
CA ALA A 153 27.25 -12.90 -28.70
C ALA A 153 27.89 -14.01 -29.54
N THR A 154 27.55 -14.08 -30.83
CA THR A 154 28.33 -14.80 -31.84
C THR A 154 28.14 -14.08 -33.16
N VAL A 155 29.12 -13.29 -33.57
CA VAL A 155 29.85 -13.38 -34.86
C VAL A 155 30.92 -12.29 -34.80
N TYR A 156 32.08 -12.66 -34.26
CA TYR A 156 33.35 -11.97 -34.53
C TYR A 156 34.21 -13.00 -35.27
N MET A 157 33.97 -13.16 -36.56
CA MET A 157 34.93 -13.65 -37.55
C MET A 157 34.34 -13.43 -38.94
N MET A 158 35.20 -13.01 -39.87
CA MET A 158 34.94 -12.64 -41.27
C MET A 158 34.64 -11.16 -41.51
N LEU A 159 35.69 -10.34 -41.37
CA LEU A 159 36.20 -9.47 -42.44
C LEU A 159 37.71 -9.27 -42.22
#